data_AF-A0A9X3LCL8-F1
#
_entry.id   AF-A0A9X3LCL8-F1
#
_cell.length_a   1.000
_cell.length_b   1.000
_cell.length_c   1.000
_cell.angle_alpha   90.00
_cell.angle_beta   90.00
_cell.angle_gamma   90.00
#
_symmetry.space_group_name_H-M   'P 1'
#
loop_
_entity.id
_entity.type
_entity.pdbx_description
1 polymer ?
#
loop_
_entity_poly.entity_id
_entity_poly.type
_entity_poly.pdbx_seq_one_letter_code
_entity_poly.pdbx_strand_id
1 'polypeptide(L)'
;MISKYKGGLSVKKTPTVENKSEGSVNGSKEAGNPNKGIDNASVIQKSNLYRGDSLLHSPTRPNGIGKPHISSSGVLVPASKDGFYKGRQVTVTEHILGGYRKGAKSNSPYTSFTNNKNVIGNYGENAIELDISALRKDIRSGKVKDVVSSDFWKNRAINWTKRDNEYLIKGEVPSQYIKISPKE
;
A
#
# COMPACT_ATOMS: atom_id res chain seq x y z
N MET A 1 28.82 41.19 17.54
CA MET A 1 28.74 40.65 18.91
C MET A 1 28.78 39.13 18.83
N ILE A 2 29.72 38.53 19.55
CA ILE A 2 30.01 37.10 19.62
C ILE A 2 29.17 36.49 20.74
N SER A 3 28.54 35.34 20.52
CA SER A 3 28.29 34.39 21.61
C SER A 3 28.35 32.96 21.09
N LYS A 4 29.38 32.25 21.57
CA LYS A 4 29.63 30.82 21.38
C LYS A 4 28.90 30.08 22.49
N TYR A 5 28.08 29.09 22.17
CA TYR A 5 27.72 28.04 23.12
C TYR A 5 28.47 26.75 22.78
N LYS A 6 29.39 26.40 23.70
CA LYS A 6 30.06 25.09 23.83
C LYS A 6 29.48 24.37 25.05
N GLY A 7 29.39 23.06 24.97
CA GLY A 7 29.21 22.14 26.10
C GLY A 7 28.03 21.18 25.86
N GLY A 8 28.13 19.86 25.99
CA GLY A 8 29.23 18.97 26.32
C GLY A 8 28.68 17.54 26.19
N LEU A 9 29.52 16.61 25.71
CA LEU A 9 29.20 15.18 25.65
C LEU A 9 28.98 14.61 27.06
N SER A 10 27.95 13.77 27.24
CA SER A 10 27.96 12.75 28.29
C SER A 10 27.33 11.45 27.78
N VAL A 11 28.19 10.46 27.56
CA VAL A 11 27.84 9.08 27.23
C VAL A 11 27.52 8.38 28.55
N LYS A 12 26.28 7.92 28.74
CA LYS A 12 25.94 6.98 29.82
C LYS A 12 25.86 5.55 29.25
N LYS A 13 26.75 4.69 29.75
CA LYS A 13 26.81 3.25 29.51
C LYS A 13 25.65 2.53 30.22
N THR A 14 25.22 1.43 29.61
CA THR A 14 24.24 0.42 30.03
C THR A 14 24.57 -0.30 31.34
N PRO A 15 23.57 -0.82 32.06
CA PRO A 15 23.70 -2.02 32.86
C PRO A 15 23.05 -3.24 32.16
N THR A 16 23.84 -4.29 32.07
CA THR A 16 23.54 -5.66 31.66
C THR A 16 22.58 -6.31 32.66
N VAL A 17 21.54 -7.02 32.19
CA VAL A 17 20.70 -7.87 33.06
C VAL A 17 21.20 -9.31 32.91
N GLU A 18 21.64 -9.88 34.03
CA GLU A 18 22.12 -11.24 34.18
C GLU A 18 20.98 -12.26 34.08
N ASN A 19 21.23 -13.35 33.36
CA ASN A 19 20.40 -14.55 33.34
C ASN A 19 20.55 -15.31 34.67
N LYS A 20 19.44 -15.63 35.33
CA LYS A 20 19.38 -16.70 36.33
C LYS A 20 18.40 -17.78 35.88
N SER A 21 18.96 -18.97 35.76
CA SER A 21 18.31 -20.24 35.44
C SER A 21 18.03 -21.02 36.73
N GLU A 22 16.77 -21.33 36.99
CA GLU A 22 16.25 -22.43 37.83
C GLU A 22 14.88 -22.74 37.21
N GLY A 23 14.37 -23.94 36.97
CA GLY A 23 14.62 -25.31 37.44
C GLY A 23 13.37 -26.09 37.01
N SER A 24 13.57 -27.27 36.41
CA SER A 24 12.58 -28.18 35.82
C SER A 24 11.68 -28.85 36.87
N VAL A 25 10.45 -29.30 36.51
CA VAL A 25 9.96 -30.70 36.64
C VAL A 25 8.63 -30.91 35.85
N ASN A 26 8.70 -31.85 34.89
CA ASN A 26 7.77 -32.91 34.43
C ASN A 26 6.24 -32.80 34.72
N GLY A 27 5.31 -33.19 33.85
CA GLY A 27 5.35 -33.89 32.56
C GLY A 27 4.02 -34.64 32.33
N SER A 28 3.61 -34.80 31.07
CA SER A 28 2.82 -35.95 30.62
C SER A 28 2.91 -36.07 29.10
N LYS A 29 3.21 -37.29 28.65
CA LYS A 29 3.37 -37.70 27.25
C LYS A 29 1.99 -38.04 26.68
N GLU A 30 1.74 -37.62 25.45
CA GLU A 30 0.88 -38.37 24.54
C GLU A 30 1.51 -38.34 23.14
N ALA A 31 1.69 -39.52 22.56
CA ALA A 31 2.38 -39.75 21.29
C ALA A 31 1.37 -39.79 20.14
N GLY A 32 1.73 -39.16 19.01
CA GLY A 32 1.25 -39.54 17.67
C GLY A 32 0.51 -38.46 16.88
N ASN A 33 1.22 -37.82 15.93
CA ASN A 33 0.98 -37.99 14.48
C ASN A 33 2.02 -37.16 13.66
N PRO A 34 2.95 -37.77 12.90
CA PRO A 34 3.99 -37.06 12.16
C PRO A 34 3.53 -36.49 10.80
N ASN A 35 2.23 -36.24 10.62
CA ASN A 35 1.68 -35.60 9.43
C ASN A 35 0.94 -34.31 9.77
N LYS A 36 1.70 -33.23 9.96
CA LYS A 36 1.19 -31.88 9.69
C LYS A 36 2.25 -31.04 9.00
N GLY A 37 2.75 -31.56 7.89
CA GLY A 37 3.16 -30.72 6.77
C GLY A 37 1.92 -29.98 6.28
N ILE A 38 1.76 -28.74 6.71
CA ILE A 38 1.09 -27.73 5.91
C ILE A 38 1.95 -26.49 6.08
N ASP A 39 2.96 -26.42 5.24
CA ASP A 39 3.69 -25.23 4.88
C ASP A 39 2.60 -24.22 4.50
N ASN A 40 2.24 -23.35 5.45
CA ASN A 40 1.35 -22.22 5.23
C ASN A 40 2.08 -21.15 4.41
N ALA A 41 2.69 -21.56 3.30
CA ALA A 41 2.65 -20.79 2.06
C ALA A 41 1.18 -20.74 1.65
N SER A 42 0.40 -19.97 2.42
CA SER A 42 -0.99 -19.67 2.13
C SER A 42 -1.02 -19.24 0.68
N VAL A 43 -1.67 -20.04 -0.14
CA VAL A 43 -2.03 -19.78 -1.53
C VAL A 43 -2.14 -18.28 -1.72
N ILE A 44 -1.14 -17.66 -2.35
CA ILE A 44 -1.31 -16.32 -2.92
C ILE A 44 -2.31 -16.55 -4.04
N GLN A 45 -3.60 -16.57 -3.68
CA GLN A 45 -4.68 -16.60 -4.63
C GLN A 45 -4.42 -15.42 -5.57
N LYS A 46 -4.22 -15.74 -6.86
CA LYS A 46 -4.15 -14.79 -7.98
C LYS A 46 -5.45 -13.99 -8.03
N SER A 47 -5.64 -13.08 -7.08
CA SER A 47 -6.78 -12.20 -7.03
C SER A 47 -6.38 -10.91 -7.71
N ASN A 48 -7.13 -10.56 -8.75
CA ASN A 48 -7.03 -9.24 -9.34
C ASN A 48 -7.39 -8.19 -8.29
N LEU A 49 -6.87 -6.98 -8.48
CA LEU A 49 -7.20 -5.84 -7.65
C LEU A 49 -8.24 -4.98 -8.35
N TYR A 50 -9.14 -4.37 -7.60
CA TYR A 50 -10.29 -3.65 -8.11
C TYR A 50 -10.32 -2.22 -7.61
N ARG A 51 -10.83 -1.31 -8.44
CA ARG A 51 -11.10 0.07 -8.09
C ARG A 51 -12.41 0.51 -8.74
N GLY A 52 -13.30 1.09 -7.96
CA GLY A 52 -14.52 1.71 -8.47
C GLY A 52 -14.28 3.18 -8.86
N ASP A 53 -14.84 3.63 -10.00
CA ASP A 53 -14.68 4.99 -10.49
C ASP A 53 -15.82 5.48 -11.41
N SER A 54 -16.45 6.62 -11.11
CA SER A 54 -17.48 7.25 -11.96
C SER A 54 -16.93 8.16 -13.07
N LEU A 55 -15.71 8.66 -12.91
CA LEU A 55 -15.14 9.69 -13.77
C LEU A 55 -13.82 9.17 -14.36
N LEU A 56 -13.89 8.06 -15.09
CA LEU A 56 -12.73 7.28 -15.54
C LEU A 56 -11.66 8.13 -16.22
N HIS A 57 -12.06 9.07 -17.07
CA HIS A 57 -11.15 9.89 -17.86
C HIS A 57 -10.90 11.30 -17.29
N SER A 58 -11.52 11.64 -16.17
CA SER A 58 -11.34 12.97 -15.56
C SER A 58 -10.17 12.96 -14.58
N PRO A 59 -9.14 13.80 -14.78
CA PRO A 59 -8.01 13.92 -13.85
C PRO A 59 -8.40 14.57 -12.53
N THR A 60 -9.57 15.21 -12.46
CA THR A 60 -10.08 15.90 -11.27
C THR A 60 -11.50 15.47 -10.94
N ARG A 61 -11.85 15.55 -9.66
CA ARG A 61 -13.23 15.48 -9.18
C ARG A 61 -13.95 16.82 -9.41
N PRO A 62 -15.29 16.89 -9.33
CA PRO A 62 -16.03 18.15 -9.43
C PRO A 62 -15.61 19.21 -8.41
N ASN A 63 -15.07 18.78 -7.25
CA ASN A 63 -14.53 19.68 -6.22
C ASN A 63 -13.06 20.10 -6.45
N GLY A 64 -12.50 19.86 -7.64
CA GLY A 64 -11.14 20.24 -8.02
C GLY A 64 -10.02 19.35 -7.46
N ILE A 65 -10.34 18.33 -6.66
CA ILE A 65 -9.33 17.42 -6.11
C ILE A 65 -8.83 16.49 -7.23
N GLY A 66 -7.51 16.45 -7.42
CA GLY A 66 -6.83 15.56 -8.36
C GLY A 66 -7.05 14.10 -8.00
N LYS A 67 -7.22 13.27 -9.02
CA LYS A 67 -7.52 11.84 -8.87
C LYS A 67 -6.85 11.01 -9.97
N PRO A 68 -6.64 9.71 -9.71
CA PRO A 68 -6.25 8.79 -10.76
C PRO A 68 -7.27 8.74 -11.89
N HIS A 69 -6.81 8.63 -13.13
CA HIS A 69 -7.65 8.62 -14.33
C HIS A 69 -7.00 7.80 -15.44
N ILE A 70 -7.81 7.36 -16.41
CA ILE A 70 -7.38 6.68 -17.61
C ILE A 70 -7.08 7.72 -18.68
N SER A 71 -5.83 7.77 -19.13
CA SER A 71 -5.39 8.63 -20.24
C SER A 71 -6.03 8.21 -21.57
N SER A 72 -5.88 9.04 -22.60
CA SER A 72 -6.30 8.70 -23.97
C SER A 72 -5.61 7.43 -24.53
N SER A 73 -4.43 7.09 -24.02
CA SER A 73 -3.68 5.86 -24.39
C SER A 73 -4.06 4.64 -23.55
N GLY A 74 -5.06 4.75 -22.67
CA GLY A 74 -5.51 3.67 -21.79
C GLY A 74 -4.63 3.44 -20.57
N VAL A 75 -3.62 4.28 -20.33
CA VAL A 75 -2.74 4.19 -19.15
C VAL A 75 -3.49 4.74 -17.95
N LEU A 76 -3.42 4.05 -16.82
CA LEU A 76 -3.92 4.58 -15.55
C LEU A 76 -2.86 5.46 -14.92
N VAL A 77 -3.13 6.76 -14.92
CA VAL A 77 -2.25 7.81 -14.40
C VAL A 77 -2.68 8.15 -12.98
N PRO A 78 -1.75 8.24 -11.99
CA PRO A 78 -2.07 8.69 -10.64
C PRO A 78 -2.45 10.17 -10.63
N ALA A 79 -2.88 10.70 -9.48
CA ALA A 79 -3.23 12.13 -9.37
C ALA A 79 -2.04 13.06 -9.69
N SER A 80 -0.83 12.65 -9.33
CA SER A 80 0.42 13.32 -9.71
C SER A 80 1.56 12.30 -9.80
N LYS A 81 2.22 12.22 -10.95
CA LYS A 81 3.34 11.30 -11.18
C LYS A 81 4.54 11.60 -10.28
N ASP A 82 4.89 12.87 -10.15
CA ASP A 82 6.06 13.31 -9.39
C ASP A 82 5.86 13.13 -7.89
N GLY A 83 4.60 13.23 -7.44
CA GLY A 83 4.25 12.88 -6.07
C GLY A 83 4.71 13.89 -5.02
N PHE A 84 4.99 15.14 -5.39
CA PHE A 84 5.51 16.15 -4.47
C PHE A 84 4.42 17.06 -3.90
N TYR A 85 4.47 17.28 -2.59
CA TYR A 85 3.63 18.24 -1.87
C TYR A 85 4.47 18.99 -0.84
N LYS A 86 4.47 20.33 -0.93
CA LYS A 86 5.25 21.22 -0.04
C LYS A 86 6.74 20.85 0.03
N GLY A 87 7.36 20.61 -1.13
CA GLY A 87 8.81 20.37 -1.24
C GLY A 87 9.27 18.96 -0.83
N ARG A 88 8.35 18.03 -0.56
CA ARG A 88 8.69 16.64 -0.23
C ARG A 88 7.73 15.66 -0.90
N GLN A 89 8.11 14.38 -0.96
CA GLN A 89 7.23 13.31 -1.43
C GLN A 89 5.97 13.20 -0.54
N VAL A 90 4.82 13.00 -1.18
CA VAL A 90 3.56 12.65 -0.54
C VAL A 90 3.72 11.29 0.11
N THR A 91 3.44 11.23 1.41
CA THR A 91 3.49 9.98 2.15
C THR A 91 2.25 9.13 1.87
N VAL A 92 2.36 7.82 2.08
CA VAL A 92 1.20 6.92 2.01
C VAL A 92 0.12 7.30 3.01
N THR A 93 0.50 7.74 4.21
CA THR A 93 -0.45 8.23 5.21
C THR A 93 -1.24 9.43 4.70
N GLU A 94 -0.60 10.37 4.01
CA GLU A 94 -1.30 11.52 3.42
C GLU A 94 -2.20 11.14 2.24
N HIS A 95 -1.81 10.13 1.46
CA HIS A 95 -2.67 9.59 0.41
C HIS A 95 -3.97 9.00 0.99
N ILE A 96 -3.83 8.13 1.99
CA ILE A 96 -4.96 7.45 2.64
C ILE A 96 -5.83 8.46 3.41
N LEU A 97 -5.21 9.29 4.26
CA LEU A 97 -5.92 10.27 5.11
C LEU A 97 -6.33 11.54 4.37
N GLY A 98 -6.03 11.67 3.08
CA GLY A 98 -6.19 12.89 2.30
C GLY A 98 -7.62 13.44 2.21
N GLY A 99 -8.63 12.69 2.66
CA GLY A 99 -9.99 13.21 2.89
C GLY A 99 -10.06 14.29 3.98
N TYR A 100 -9.22 14.19 5.01
CA TYR A 100 -9.12 15.18 6.10
C TYR A 100 -8.17 16.35 5.78
N ARG A 101 -7.25 16.18 4.83
CA ARG A 101 -6.26 17.20 4.42
C ARG A 101 -6.15 17.26 2.89
N LYS A 102 -7.10 17.97 2.26
CA LYS A 102 -7.34 18.00 0.80
C LYS A 102 -6.09 18.21 -0.08
N GLY A 103 -5.10 18.96 0.39
CA GLY A 103 -3.94 19.37 -0.43
C GLY A 103 -3.01 18.23 -0.87
N ALA A 104 -2.73 17.25 0.00
CA ALA A 104 -1.75 16.21 -0.34
C ALA A 104 -2.29 15.14 -1.30
N LYS A 105 -3.60 14.89 -1.28
CA LYS A 105 -4.24 13.82 -2.07
C LYS A 105 -4.13 14.05 -3.58
N SER A 106 -4.35 15.29 -4.02
CA SER A 106 -4.20 15.69 -5.43
C SER A 106 -2.77 15.54 -5.95
N ASN A 107 -1.79 15.54 -5.04
CA ASN A 107 -0.37 15.43 -5.37
C ASN A 107 0.15 14.00 -5.22
N SER A 108 -0.73 13.02 -5.06
CA SER A 108 -0.30 11.67 -4.71
C SER A 108 0.16 10.86 -5.93
N PRO A 109 1.31 10.16 -5.84
CA PRO A 109 1.76 9.23 -6.87
C PRO A 109 1.14 7.84 -6.74
N TYR A 110 0.21 7.66 -5.80
CA TYR A 110 -0.42 6.37 -5.52
C TYR A 110 -1.84 6.31 -6.10
N THR A 111 -2.22 5.11 -6.54
CA THR A 111 -3.59 4.74 -6.85
C THR A 111 -4.03 3.60 -5.93
N SER A 112 -5.16 3.80 -5.23
CA SER A 112 -5.77 2.78 -4.38
C SER A 112 -6.56 1.76 -5.19
N PHE A 113 -6.38 0.50 -4.82
CA PHE A 113 -7.19 -0.65 -5.21
C PHE A 113 -7.56 -1.48 -3.98
N THR A 114 -8.45 -2.44 -4.14
CA THR A 114 -8.79 -3.45 -3.12
C THR A 114 -8.83 -4.83 -3.75
N ASN A 115 -8.56 -5.89 -2.98
CA ASN A 115 -8.81 -7.26 -3.43
C ASN A 115 -10.27 -7.72 -3.19
N ASN A 116 -11.11 -6.86 -2.62
CA ASN A 116 -12.51 -7.13 -2.34
C ASN A 116 -13.42 -6.43 -3.36
N LYS A 117 -13.86 -7.18 -4.40
CA LYS A 117 -14.77 -6.64 -5.45
C LYS A 117 -16.07 -6.09 -4.86
N ASN A 118 -16.55 -6.59 -3.72
CA ASN A 118 -17.80 -6.12 -3.13
C ASN A 118 -17.69 -4.69 -2.57
N VAL A 119 -16.49 -4.27 -2.14
CA VAL A 119 -16.28 -2.92 -1.57
C VAL A 119 -16.32 -1.85 -2.66
N ILE A 120 -15.90 -2.16 -3.89
CA ILE A 120 -15.92 -1.19 -4.99
C ILE A 120 -17.34 -0.83 -5.44
N GLY A 121 -18.35 -1.62 -5.08
CA GLY A 121 -19.75 -1.31 -5.37
C GLY A 121 -20.23 0.01 -4.75
N ASN A 122 -19.58 0.48 -3.69
CA ASN A 122 -19.89 1.77 -3.09
C ASN A 122 -19.21 2.96 -3.80
N TYR A 123 -18.41 2.71 -4.84
CA TYR A 123 -17.55 3.70 -5.46
C TYR A 123 -17.78 3.76 -6.98
N GLY A 124 -18.78 4.53 -7.39
CA GLY A 124 -19.01 4.88 -8.79
C GLY A 124 -19.52 3.76 -9.70
N GLU A 125 -19.64 4.09 -10.99
CA GLU A 125 -20.39 3.28 -11.97
C GLU A 125 -19.53 2.34 -12.82
N ASN A 126 -18.20 2.46 -12.75
CA ASN A 126 -17.29 1.60 -13.50
C ASN A 126 -16.31 0.91 -12.56
N ALA A 127 -15.86 -0.27 -12.97
CA ALA A 127 -14.79 -1.01 -12.32
C ALA A 127 -13.52 -0.99 -13.17
N ILE A 128 -12.39 -0.70 -12.52
CA ILE A 128 -11.04 -0.90 -13.02
C ILE A 128 -10.50 -2.15 -12.33
N GLU A 129 -10.19 -3.17 -13.10
CA GLU A 129 -9.58 -4.42 -12.66
C GLU A 129 -8.10 -4.43 -13.06
N LEU A 130 -7.23 -4.84 -12.14
CA LEU A 130 -5.79 -4.86 -12.29
C LEU A 130 -5.26 -6.29 -12.11
N ASP A 131 -4.59 -6.81 -13.15
CA ASP A 131 -3.79 -8.04 -13.04
C ASP A 131 -2.47 -7.75 -12.30
N ILE A 132 -2.57 -7.77 -10.98
CA ILE A 132 -1.44 -7.52 -10.08
C ILE A 132 -0.34 -8.58 -10.22
N SER A 133 -0.69 -9.80 -10.64
CA SER A 133 0.26 -10.90 -10.78
C SER A 133 1.18 -10.66 -11.98
N ALA A 134 0.60 -10.33 -13.14
CA ALA A 134 1.33 -9.97 -14.34
C ALA A 134 2.16 -8.69 -14.14
N LEU A 135 1.57 -7.66 -13.52
CA LEU A 135 2.30 -6.41 -13.23
C LEU A 135 3.53 -6.66 -12.34
N ARG A 136 3.39 -7.43 -11.25
CA ARG A 136 4.52 -7.77 -10.36
C ARG A 136 5.59 -8.60 -11.07
N LYS A 137 5.20 -9.51 -11.96
CA LYS A 137 6.14 -10.28 -12.77
C LYS A 137 6.98 -9.35 -13.66
N ASP A 138 6.31 -8.45 -14.37
CA ASP A 138 6.99 -7.59 -15.33
C ASP A 138 7.84 -6.48 -14.65
N ILE A 139 7.42 -5.98 -13.48
CA ILE A 139 8.26 -5.12 -12.61
C ILE A 139 9.55 -5.85 -12.21
N ARG A 140 9.44 -7.09 -11.70
CA ARG A 140 10.62 -7.88 -11.26
C ARG A 140 11.58 -8.19 -12.41
N SER A 141 11.05 -8.36 -13.62
CA SER A 141 11.87 -8.56 -14.82
C SER A 141 12.52 -7.27 -15.36
N GLY A 142 12.18 -6.11 -14.81
CA GLY A 142 12.66 -4.80 -15.29
C GLY A 142 11.95 -4.28 -16.55
N LYS A 143 10.96 -5.02 -17.08
CA LYS A 143 10.15 -4.63 -18.24
C LYS A 143 9.24 -3.43 -17.94
N VAL A 144 8.74 -3.33 -16.71
CA VAL A 144 8.01 -2.15 -16.21
C VAL A 144 8.88 -1.42 -15.21
N LYS A 145 9.10 -0.13 -15.46
CA LYS A 145 9.90 0.77 -14.61
C LYS A 145 8.99 1.80 -13.96
N ASP A 146 9.44 2.40 -12.87
CA ASP A 146 8.75 3.48 -12.14
C ASP A 146 7.38 3.12 -11.56
N VAL A 147 7.05 1.82 -11.51
CA VAL A 147 5.85 1.29 -10.85
C VAL A 147 6.26 0.44 -9.65
N VAL A 148 5.69 0.75 -8.49
CA VAL A 148 5.96 -0.01 -7.26
C VAL A 148 4.64 -0.43 -6.62
N SER A 149 4.49 -1.74 -6.39
CA SER A 149 3.41 -2.33 -5.59
C SER A 149 3.93 -2.59 -4.19
N SER A 150 3.28 -2.06 -3.15
CA SER A 150 3.68 -2.35 -1.76
C SER A 150 2.59 -3.09 -0.98
N ASP A 151 2.89 -4.30 -0.52
CA ASP A 151 2.16 -4.97 0.57
C ASP A 151 2.48 -4.33 1.95
N PHE A 152 3.48 -3.45 1.97
CA PHE A 152 4.25 -2.98 3.14
C PHE A 152 3.51 -2.06 4.13
N TRP A 153 2.33 -1.51 3.79
CA TRP A 153 1.65 -0.52 4.66
C TRP A 153 0.59 -1.09 5.62
N LYS A 154 0.48 -2.42 5.71
CA LYS A 154 -0.42 -3.07 6.68
C LYS A 154 -0.17 -2.54 8.10
N ASN A 155 1.06 -2.57 8.60
CA ASN A 155 1.28 -2.42 10.05
C ASN A 155 1.04 -1.01 10.65
N ARG A 156 1.01 0.07 9.84
CA ARG A 156 0.75 1.45 10.34
C ARG A 156 -0.62 2.00 9.94
N ALA A 157 -1.24 1.45 8.89
CA ALA A 157 -2.61 1.77 8.48
C ALA A 157 -3.66 0.81 9.11
N ILE A 158 -3.19 -0.23 9.81
CA ILE A 158 -3.94 -1.39 10.29
C ILE A 158 -5.22 -1.07 11.07
N ASN A 159 -5.34 0.08 11.74
CA ASN A 159 -6.56 0.37 12.49
C ASN A 159 -7.70 0.93 11.60
N TRP A 160 -7.40 1.41 10.38
CA TRP A 160 -8.38 2.06 9.50
C TRP A 160 -8.49 1.38 8.12
N THR A 161 -7.43 0.71 7.62
CA THR A 161 -7.46 -0.07 6.36
C THR A 161 -7.95 -1.51 6.52
N LYS A 162 -8.18 -1.99 7.75
CA LYS A 162 -8.73 -3.33 8.02
C LYS A 162 -10.11 -3.56 7.38
N ARG A 163 -10.86 -2.50 7.10
CA ARG A 163 -12.20 -2.61 6.51
C ARG A 163 -12.17 -2.86 4.99
N ASP A 164 -11.22 -2.23 4.28
CA ASP A 164 -11.29 -2.11 2.82
C ASP A 164 -10.13 -2.83 2.07
N ASN A 165 -9.16 -3.44 2.79
CA ASN A 165 -8.00 -4.16 2.21
C ASN A 165 -7.31 -3.39 1.06
N GLU A 166 -6.94 -2.14 1.32
CA GLU A 166 -6.37 -1.28 0.27
C GLU A 166 -4.95 -1.68 -0.13
N TYR A 167 -4.72 -1.77 -1.44
CA TYR A 167 -3.42 -1.90 -2.10
C TYR A 167 -3.08 -0.59 -2.80
N LEU A 168 -1.85 -0.13 -2.62
CA LEU A 168 -1.36 1.09 -3.27
C LEU A 168 -0.38 0.74 -4.37
N ILE A 169 -0.66 1.22 -5.57
CA ILE A 169 0.25 1.17 -6.71
C ILE A 169 0.82 2.57 -6.91
N LYS A 170 2.15 2.71 -6.78
CA LYS A 170 2.86 3.96 -7.10
C LYS A 170 3.16 3.99 -8.60
N GLY A 171 2.89 5.12 -9.26
CA GLY A 171 3.23 5.35 -10.66
C GLY A 171 2.09 5.05 -11.65
N GLU A 172 2.42 5.13 -12.94
CA GLU A 172 1.51 4.88 -14.06
C GLU A 172 1.37 3.38 -14.33
N VAL A 173 0.16 2.88 -14.47
CA VAL A 173 -0.07 1.47 -14.77
C VAL A 173 -0.38 1.30 -16.27
N PRO A 174 0.43 0.54 -17.02
CA PRO A 174 0.19 0.30 -18.44
C PRO A 174 -1.16 -0.39 -18.71
N SER A 175 -1.80 -0.01 -19.81
CA SER A 175 -3.15 -0.47 -20.20
C SER A 175 -3.28 -1.98 -20.27
N GLN A 176 -2.22 -2.69 -20.68
CA GLN A 176 -2.19 -4.16 -20.81
C GLN A 176 -2.45 -4.93 -19.50
N TYR A 177 -2.33 -4.28 -18.33
CA TYR A 177 -2.64 -4.90 -17.03
C TYR A 177 -4.03 -4.51 -16.51
N ILE A 178 -4.79 -3.73 -17.28
CA ILE A 178 -6.03 -3.11 -16.83
C ILE A 178 -7.18 -3.58 -17.69
N LYS A 179 -8.28 -3.97 -17.04
CA LYS A 179 -9.57 -4.16 -17.67
C LYS A 179 -10.56 -3.16 -17.08
N ILE A 180 -11.36 -2.54 -17.94
CA ILE A 180 -12.43 -1.63 -17.53
C ILE A 180 -13.75 -2.28 -17.90
N SER A 181 -14.70 -2.28 -16.97
CA SER A 181 -16.07 -2.71 -17.24
C SER A 181 -17.07 -1.75 -16.59
N PRO A 182 -18.28 -1.63 -17.15
CA PRO A 182 -19.42 -1.16 -16.38
C PRO A 182 -19.54 -1.99 -15.10
N LYS A 183 -20.03 -1.37 -14.03
CA LYS A 183 -20.35 -2.11 -12.81
C LYS A 183 -21.55 -3.04 -13.07
N GLU A 184 -21.47 -4.26 -12.53
CA GLU A 184 -22.57 -5.24 -12.49
C GLU A 184 -23.61 -4.86 -11.41
#